data_AF-A0AB35Y1X8-F1
#
_entry.id   AF-A0AB35Y1X8-F1
#
_cell.length_a   1.000
_cell.length_b   1.000
_cell.length_c   1.000
_cell.angle_alpha   90.00
_cell.angle_beta   90.00
_cell.angle_gamma   90.00
#
_symmetry.space_group_name_H-M   'P 1'
#
loop_
_entity.id
_entity.type
_entity.pdbx_description
1 polymer ?
#
loop_
_entity_poly.entity_id
_entity_poly.type
_entity_poly.pdbx_seq_one_letter_code
_entity_poly.pdbx_strand_id
1 'polypeptide(L)'
;MMCCPFHGDKHPSMKVDSRFHCFACQADGDVIDFVGRLFQLSPYKAVEKLKEDFGMALADGKVRLAPRRPPTVRQQLLDYYRCLQRWRVRYAPQSPTEELHPCFLEAIKNLDIVEYYLDCSVLPDLQTENELRKYWEGLHERLEKEERRLA
;
A
#
# COMPACT_ATOMS: atom_id res chain seq x y z
N MET A 1 21.84 -9.05 -11.70
CA MET A 1 21.23 -10.14 -12.48
C MET A 1 20.19 -10.83 -11.61
N MET A 2 19.15 -11.40 -12.21
CA MET A 2 18.08 -12.11 -11.52
C MET A 2 17.67 -13.38 -12.29
N CYS A 3 16.98 -14.32 -11.63
CA CYS A 3 16.45 -15.53 -12.28
C CYS A 3 15.30 -15.16 -13.22
N CYS A 4 15.38 -15.54 -14.48
CA CYS A 4 14.38 -15.15 -15.48
C CYS A 4 12.98 -15.70 -15.14
N PRO A 5 11.92 -14.87 -15.13
CA PRO A 5 10.56 -15.34 -14.83
C PRO A 5 9.90 -16.07 -16.00
N PHE A 6 10.52 -16.06 -17.18
CA PHE A 6 9.95 -16.61 -18.41
C PHE A 6 10.34 -18.07 -18.68
N HIS A 7 11.14 -18.67 -17.80
CA HIS A 7 11.43 -20.10 -17.83
C HIS A 7 11.75 -20.61 -16.42
N GLY A 8 11.86 -21.94 -16.25
CA GLY A 8 12.20 -22.58 -14.97
C GLY A 8 13.66 -22.39 -14.58
N ASP A 9 14.04 -21.14 -14.32
CA ASP A 9 15.41 -20.74 -14.06
C ASP A 9 15.85 -20.99 -12.61
N LYS A 10 17.04 -21.56 -12.43
CA LYS A 10 17.63 -21.84 -11.11
C LYS A 10 18.78 -20.91 -10.76
N HIS A 11 19.39 -20.26 -11.75
CA HIS A 11 20.56 -19.40 -11.56
C HIS A 11 20.34 -18.07 -12.26
N PRO A 12 20.70 -16.92 -11.67
CA PRO A 12 20.42 -15.62 -12.28
C PRO A 12 20.90 -15.48 -13.73
N SER A 13 19.98 -15.58 -14.70
CA SER A 13 20.32 -15.54 -16.13
C SER A 13 19.82 -14.27 -16.85
N MET A 14 19.11 -13.39 -16.16
CA MET A 14 18.50 -12.19 -16.76
C MET A 14 19.11 -10.89 -16.22
N LYS A 15 19.32 -9.95 -17.13
CA LYS A 15 19.68 -8.56 -16.83
C LYS A 15 18.49 -7.65 -17.17
N VAL A 16 18.21 -6.69 -16.30
CA VAL A 16 17.18 -5.66 -16.48
C VAL A 16 17.83 -4.31 -16.24
N ASP A 17 17.80 -3.43 -17.23
CA ASP A 17 18.22 -2.03 -17.15
C ASP A 17 17.16 -1.12 -17.79
N SER A 18 17.41 -0.58 -18.99
CA SER A 18 16.40 0.07 -19.83
C SER A 18 15.58 -0.94 -20.65
N ARG A 19 16.15 -2.14 -20.87
CA ARG A 19 15.50 -3.31 -21.48
C ARG A 19 15.75 -4.53 -20.61
N PHE A 20 15.03 -5.63 -20.87
CA PHE A 20 15.38 -6.92 -20.29
C PHE A 20 16.01 -7.82 -21.35
N HIS A 21 16.97 -8.63 -20.92
CA HIS A 21 17.55 -9.70 -21.71
C HIS A 21 17.90 -10.89 -20.83
N CYS A 22 17.47 -12.08 -21.23
CA CYS A 22 17.79 -13.35 -20.60
C CYS A 22 18.79 -14.12 -21.46
N PHE A 23 20.00 -14.34 -20.92
CA PHE A 23 21.07 -15.03 -21.63
C PHE A 23 20.83 -16.53 -21.80
N ALA A 24 19.92 -17.13 -21.02
CA ALA A 24 19.61 -18.56 -21.10
C ALA A 24 18.52 -18.87 -22.14
N CYS A 25 17.34 -18.26 -22.00
CA CYS A 25 16.20 -18.52 -22.89
C CYS A 25 16.05 -17.51 -24.03
N GLN A 26 16.96 -16.53 -24.14
CA GLN A 26 16.95 -15.48 -25.17
C GLN A 26 15.69 -14.59 -25.14
N ALA A 27 14.92 -14.63 -24.05
CA ALA A 27 13.81 -13.70 -23.86
C ALA A 27 14.36 -12.27 -23.71
N ASP A 28 13.80 -11.35 -24.46
CA ASP A 28 14.33 -10.01 -24.62
C ASP A 28 13.19 -9.04 -25.01
N GLY A 29 13.33 -7.78 -24.66
CA GLY A 29 12.39 -6.72 -25.03
C GLY A 29 12.42 -5.52 -24.08
N ASP A 30 11.47 -4.61 -24.29
CA ASP A 30 11.27 -3.45 -23.42
C ASP A 30 10.30 -3.74 -22.25
N VAL A 31 9.87 -2.68 -21.56
CA VAL A 31 8.92 -2.80 -20.43
C VAL A 31 7.55 -3.33 -20.85
N ILE A 32 7.08 -3.01 -22.07
CA ILE A 32 5.79 -3.46 -22.60
C ILE A 32 5.89 -4.95 -22.92
N ASP A 33 6.99 -5.37 -23.56
CA ASP A 33 7.25 -6.79 -23.84
C ASP A 33 7.34 -7.61 -22.54
N PHE A 34 8.00 -7.06 -21.52
CA PHE A 34 8.15 -7.74 -20.22
C PHE A 34 6.78 -8.00 -19.58
N VAL A 35 5.94 -6.97 -19.47
CA VAL A 35 4.58 -7.08 -18.91
C VAL A 35 3.69 -7.97 -19.77
N GLY A 36 3.77 -7.84 -21.09
CA GLY A 36 3.05 -8.68 -22.04
C GLY A 36 3.35 -10.16 -21.83
N ARG A 37 4.63 -10.53 -21.71
CA ARG A 37 5.03 -11.92 -21.45
C ARG A 37 4.65 -12.39 -20.05
N LEU A 38 4.86 -11.56 -19.04
CA LEU A 38 4.62 -11.92 -17.64
C LEU A 38 3.14 -12.21 -17.37
N PHE A 39 2.24 -11.43 -17.98
CA PHE A 39 0.79 -11.53 -17.78
C PHE A 39 0.05 -12.15 -18.97
N GLN A 40 0.76 -12.61 -20.00
CA GLN A 40 0.18 -13.18 -21.23
C GLN A 40 -0.82 -12.22 -21.90
N LEU A 41 -0.42 -10.96 -22.02
CA LEU A 41 -1.23 -9.88 -22.59
C LEU A 41 -0.73 -9.48 -23.98
N SER A 42 -1.63 -9.00 -24.82
CA SER A 42 -1.24 -8.28 -26.04
C SER A 42 -0.51 -6.97 -25.70
N PRO A 43 0.31 -6.40 -26.59
CA PRO A 43 1.05 -5.17 -26.31
C PRO A 43 0.14 -4.02 -25.85
N TYR A 44 -1.03 -3.88 -26.48
CA TYR A 44 -2.02 -2.88 -26.08
C TYR A 44 -2.55 -3.12 -24.65
N LYS A 45 -2.87 -4.37 -24.30
CA LYS A 45 -3.33 -4.75 -22.95
C LYS A 45 -2.23 -4.61 -21.90
N ALA A 46 -0.97 -4.86 -22.26
CA ALA A 46 0.18 -4.62 -21.37
C ALA A 46 0.33 -3.12 -21.04
N VAL A 47 0.11 -2.23 -22.02
CA VAL A 47 0.06 -0.78 -21.78
C VAL A 47 -1.11 -0.39 -20.87
N GLU A 48 -2.31 -0.96 -21.08
CA GLU A 48 -3.45 -0.72 -20.19
C GLU A 48 -3.15 -1.16 -18.75
N LYS A 49 -2.52 -2.33 -18.58
CA LYS A 49 -2.09 -2.82 -17.28
C LYS A 49 -1.05 -1.92 -16.62
N LEU A 50 -0.04 -1.46 -17.36
CA LEU A 50 0.94 -0.50 -16.86
C LEU A 50 0.28 0.81 -16.41
N LYS A 51 -0.70 1.31 -17.16
CA LYS A 51 -1.46 2.50 -16.76
C LYS A 51 -2.24 2.27 -15.47
N GLU A 52 -2.82 1.10 -15.30
CA GLU A 52 -3.58 0.75 -14.11
C GLU A 52 -2.68 0.60 -12.87
N ASP A 53 -1.63 -0.22 -12.98
CA ASP A 53 -0.74 -0.57 -11.88
C ASP A 53 0.01 0.65 -11.32
N PHE A 54 0.44 1.56 -12.20
CA PHE A 54 1.19 2.76 -11.82
C PHE A 54 0.33 4.03 -11.78
N GLY A 55 -0.98 3.90 -12.03
CA GLY A 55 -1.88 5.04 -12.16
C GLY A 55 -1.34 6.06 -13.15
N MET A 56 -1.08 5.69 -14.41
CA MET A 56 -0.72 6.65 -15.45
C MET A 56 -1.96 7.07 -16.22
N ALA A 57 -2.21 8.38 -16.29
CA ALA A 57 -3.24 8.95 -17.14
C ALA A 57 -2.60 9.58 -18.37
N LEU A 58 -3.16 9.28 -19.55
CA LEU A 58 -2.87 10.07 -20.74
C LEU A 58 -3.79 11.28 -20.71
N ALA A 59 -3.23 12.45 -20.40
CA ALA A 59 -3.92 13.73 -20.56
C ALA A 59 -3.16 14.51 -21.64
N ASP A 60 -3.85 14.89 -22.72
CA ASP A 60 -3.34 15.74 -23.80
C ASP A 60 -2.04 15.22 -24.46
N GLY A 61 -1.93 13.90 -24.64
CA GLY A 61 -0.75 13.26 -25.26
C GLY A 61 0.50 13.26 -24.37
N LYS A 62 0.41 13.74 -23.13
CA LYS A 62 1.49 13.66 -22.13
C LYS A 62 1.17 12.61 -21.10
N VAL A 63 2.15 11.76 -20.79
CA VAL A 63 2.06 10.85 -19.65
C VAL A 63 2.12 11.71 -18.39
N ARG A 64 1.02 11.74 -17.66
CA ARG A 64 1.00 12.26 -16.28
C ARG A 64 0.85 11.06 -15.36
N LEU A 65 1.59 11.07 -14.26
CA LEU A 65 1.19 10.28 -13.10
C LEU A 65 -0.23 10.76 -12.79
N ALA A 66 -1.20 9.87 -12.94
CA ALA A 66 -2.52 10.12 -12.42
C ALA A 66 -2.37 10.45 -10.93
N PRO A 67 -3.23 11.32 -10.39
CA PRO A 67 -3.28 11.50 -8.95
C PRO A 67 -3.31 10.12 -8.30
N ARG A 68 -2.42 9.89 -7.32
CA ARG A 68 -2.38 8.63 -6.57
C ARG A 68 -3.82 8.29 -6.22
N ARG A 69 -4.26 7.07 -6.57
CA ARG A 69 -5.59 6.60 -6.15
C ARG A 69 -5.71 6.86 -4.65
N PRO A 70 -6.81 7.46 -4.18
CA PRO A 70 -6.98 7.65 -2.74
C PRO A 70 -6.82 6.29 -2.07
N PRO A 71 -6.14 6.22 -0.92
CA PRO A 71 -5.90 4.95 -0.26
C PRO A 71 -7.23 4.23 -0.03
N THR A 72 -7.23 2.91 -0.26
CA THR A 72 -8.38 2.07 0.06
C THR A 72 -8.67 2.14 1.57
N VAL A 73 -9.91 1.90 2.01
CA VAL A 73 -10.19 1.90 3.47
C VAL A 73 -9.33 0.88 4.20
N ARG A 74 -9.04 -0.26 3.57
CA ARG A 74 -8.10 -1.24 4.12
C ARG A 74 -6.69 -0.67 4.33
N GLN A 75 -6.17 0.09 3.38
CA GLN A 75 -4.86 0.78 3.55
C GLN A 75 -4.90 1.79 4.69
N GLN A 76 -5.99 2.56 4.80
CA GLN A 76 -6.14 3.55 5.89
C GLN A 76 -6.25 2.88 7.26
N LEU A 77 -7.00 1.78 7.36
CA LEU A 77 -7.09 0.96 8.56
C LEU A 77 -5.72 0.38 8.93
N LEU A 78 -4.93 -0.08 7.97
CA LEU A 78 -3.56 -0.56 8.21
C LEU A 78 -2.65 0.53 8.74
N ASP A 79 -2.71 1.73 8.16
CA ASP A 79 -1.90 2.86 8.62
C ASP A 79 -2.31 3.31 10.03
N TYR A 80 -3.62 3.33 10.31
CA TYR A 80 -4.15 3.61 11.64
C TYR A 80 -3.74 2.54 12.66
N TYR A 81 -3.85 1.26 12.32
CA TYR A 81 -3.41 0.13 13.17
C TYR A 81 -1.94 0.27 13.56
N ARG A 82 -1.05 0.55 12.60
CA ARG A 82 0.38 0.77 12.86
C ARG A 82 0.61 1.96 13.80
N CYS A 83 -0.20 3.02 13.65
CA CYS A 83 -0.14 4.18 14.53
C CYS A 83 -0.53 3.82 15.97
N LEU A 84 -1.65 3.10 16.15
CA LEU A 84 -2.11 2.64 17.46
C LEU A 84 -1.09 1.70 18.13
N GLN A 85 -0.48 0.77 17.39
CA GLN A 85 0.59 -0.08 17.92
C GLN A 85 1.77 0.75 18.44
N ARG A 86 2.20 1.77 17.67
CA ARG A 86 3.27 2.67 18.09
C ARG A 86 2.89 3.42 19.36
N TRP A 87 1.69 4.00 19.41
CA TRP A 87 1.23 4.76 20.57
C TRP A 87 1.08 3.90 21.83
N ARG A 88 0.57 2.67 21.70
CA ARG A 88 0.45 1.73 22.82
C ARG A 88 1.79 1.49 23.51
N VAL A 89 2.87 1.37 22.74
CA VAL A 89 4.21 1.13 23.29
C VAL A 89 4.84 2.43 23.79
N ARG A 90 4.79 3.50 22.99
CA ARG A 90 5.48 4.77 23.27
C ARG A 90 4.90 5.50 24.47
N TYR A 91 3.59 5.47 24.63
CA TYR A 91 2.88 6.23 25.67
C TYR A 91 2.34 5.32 26.77
N ALA A 92 2.87 4.10 26.90
CA ALA A 92 2.51 3.20 27.99
C ALA A 92 2.85 3.84 29.34
N PRO A 93 1.90 3.86 30.30
CA PRO A 93 2.18 4.35 31.64
C PRO A 93 3.27 3.48 32.28
N GLN A 94 4.23 4.13 32.94
CA GLN A 94 5.32 3.46 33.63
C GLN A 94 4.93 3.09 35.07
N SER A 95 3.84 3.66 35.59
CA SER A 95 3.29 3.31 36.90
C SER A 95 1.75 3.31 36.91
N PRO A 96 1.10 2.55 37.80
CA PRO A 96 -0.36 2.49 37.89
C PRO A 96 -1.04 3.81 38.32
N THR A 97 -0.27 4.74 38.88
CA THR A 97 -0.72 6.04 39.38
C THR A 97 -0.53 7.17 38.37
N GLU A 98 0.13 6.90 37.25
CA GLU A 98 0.39 7.89 36.21
C GLU A 98 -0.89 8.20 35.42
N GLU A 99 -1.09 9.48 35.09
CA GLU A 99 -2.20 9.88 34.24
C GLU A 99 -2.01 9.30 32.82
N LEU A 100 -3.05 8.66 32.30
CA LEU A 100 -2.97 7.97 31.02
C LEU A 100 -2.97 8.96 29.86
N HIS A 101 -1.95 8.87 29.02
CA HIS A 101 -1.83 9.69 27.83
C HIS A 101 -3.02 9.47 26.86
N PRO A 102 -3.59 10.52 26.24
CA PRO A 102 -4.70 10.38 25.29
C PRO A 102 -4.43 9.38 24.15
N CYS A 103 -3.24 9.45 23.53
CA CYS A 103 -2.84 8.48 22.49
C CYS A 103 -2.76 7.03 23.01
N PHE A 104 -2.41 6.82 24.29
CA PHE A 104 -2.40 5.48 24.89
C PHE A 104 -3.82 4.97 25.11
N LEU A 105 -4.71 5.82 25.66
CA LEU A 105 -6.13 5.49 25.81
C LEU A 105 -6.78 5.13 24.47
N GLU A 106 -6.47 5.89 23.42
CA GLU A 106 -6.99 5.63 22.08
C GLU A 106 -6.50 4.29 21.53
N ALA A 107 -5.21 4.00 21.71
CA ALA A 107 -4.63 2.73 21.30
C ALA A 107 -5.33 1.56 21.98
N ILE A 108 -5.49 1.59 23.31
CA ILE A 108 -6.16 0.51 24.04
C ILE A 108 -7.64 0.38 23.63
N LYS A 109 -8.34 1.48 23.36
CA LYS A 109 -9.77 1.45 22.98
C LYS A 109 -10.02 0.86 21.59
N ASN A 110 -9.13 1.11 20.63
CA ASN A 110 -9.42 0.86 19.22
C ASN A 110 -8.57 -0.23 18.58
N LEU A 111 -7.48 -0.69 19.21
CA LEU A 111 -6.59 -1.68 18.61
C LEU A 111 -7.37 -2.94 18.18
N ASP A 112 -8.19 -3.48 19.09
CA ASP A 112 -8.97 -4.70 18.87
C ASP A 112 -10.04 -4.50 17.78
N ILE A 113 -10.67 -3.33 17.75
CA ILE A 113 -11.69 -2.99 16.75
C ILE A 113 -11.06 -2.91 15.36
N VAL A 114 -9.91 -2.25 15.23
CA VAL A 114 -9.21 -2.10 13.96
C VAL A 114 -8.68 -3.45 13.48
N GLU A 115 -8.14 -4.27 14.38
CA GLU A 115 -7.68 -5.63 14.08
C GLU A 115 -8.82 -6.50 13.53
N TYR A 116 -10.00 -6.46 14.18
CA TYR A 116 -11.20 -7.13 13.70
C TYR A 116 -11.56 -6.73 12.26
N TYR A 117 -11.59 -5.43 11.94
CA TYR A 117 -11.91 -4.97 10.58
C TYR A 117 -10.83 -5.32 9.54
N LEU A 118 -9.57 -5.45 9.96
CA LEU A 118 -8.49 -5.92 9.09
C LEU A 118 -8.62 -7.42 8.78
N ASP A 119 -9.09 -8.22 9.73
CA ASP A 119 -9.32 -9.65 9.55
C ASP A 119 -10.56 -9.96 8.71
N CYS A 120 -11.53 -9.05 8.63
CA CYS A 120 -12.66 -9.19 7.73
C CYS A 120 -12.23 -9.24 6.25
N SER A 121 -12.63 -10.30 5.54
CA SER A 121 -12.39 -10.47 4.10
C SER A 121 -13.17 -9.46 3.23
N VAL A 122 -14.29 -8.96 3.74
CA VAL A 122 -15.16 -7.99 3.08
C VAL A 122 -15.53 -6.93 4.12
N LEU A 123 -15.22 -5.68 3.83
CA LEU A 123 -15.69 -4.56 4.64
C LEU A 123 -17.21 -4.40 4.47
N PRO A 124 -17.92 -3.83 5.46
CA PRO A 124 -19.34 -3.53 5.32
C PRO A 124 -19.61 -2.63 4.10
N ASP A 125 -20.89 -2.49 3.72
CA ASP A 125 -21.34 -1.78 2.52
C ASP A 125 -20.67 -0.40 2.29
N LEU A 126 -20.71 0.09 1.05
CA LEU A 126 -20.07 1.34 0.62
C LEU A 126 -20.37 2.56 1.50
N GLN A 127 -21.54 2.62 2.14
CA GLN A 127 -21.87 3.73 3.02
C GLN A 127 -21.11 3.60 4.35
N THR A 128 -21.16 2.42 4.96
CA THR A 128 -20.40 2.12 6.19
C THR A 128 -18.89 2.28 5.96
N GLU A 129 -18.37 1.86 4.81
CA GLU A 129 -16.97 2.05 4.44
C GLU A 129 -16.58 3.54 4.39
N ASN A 130 -17.45 4.39 3.82
CA ASN A 130 -17.20 5.82 3.75
C ASN A 130 -17.32 6.55 5.09
N GLU A 131 -18.21 6.09 5.97
CA GLU A 131 -18.32 6.63 7.34
C GLU A 131 -17.11 6.28 8.18
N LEU A 132 -16.67 5.01 8.14
CA LEU A 132 -15.44 4.55 8.79
C LEU A 132 -14.23 5.34 8.26
N ARG A 133 -14.11 5.51 6.94
CA ARG A 133 -13.06 6.31 6.31
C ARG A 133 -12.97 7.71 6.92
N LYS A 134 -14.06 8.47 6.89
CA LYS A 134 -14.10 9.85 7.38
C LYS A 134 -13.80 9.95 8.87
N TYR A 135 -14.34 9.00 9.65
CA TYR A 135 -14.11 8.94 11.09
C TYR A 135 -12.62 8.74 11.41
N TRP A 136 -11.98 7.75 10.78
CA TRP A 136 -10.58 7.44 11.02
C TRP A 136 -9.62 8.50 10.45
N GLU A 137 -9.90 9.09 9.28
CA GLU A 137 -9.12 10.21 8.73
C GLU A 137 -9.12 11.43 9.66
N GLY A 138 -10.31 11.87 10.10
CA GLY A 138 -10.44 13.03 10.98
C GLY A 138 -9.87 12.80 12.38
N LEU A 139 -9.92 11.57 12.87
CA LEU A 139 -9.28 11.19 14.13
C LEU A 139 -7.75 11.14 14.00
N HIS A 140 -7.24 10.54 12.92
CA HIS A 140 -5.80 10.42 12.66
C HIS A 140 -5.15 11.80 12.53
N GLU A 141 -5.73 12.72 11.76
CA GLU A 141 -5.18 14.08 11.62
C GLU A 141 -5.11 14.84 12.96
N ARG A 142 -6.13 14.69 13.81
CA ARG A 142 -6.15 15.34 15.13
C ARG A 142 -5.02 14.82 16.01
N LEU A 143 -4.86 13.50 16.04
CA LEU A 143 -3.88 12.85 16.90
C LEU A 143 -2.45 12.98 16.38
N GLU A 144 -2.22 13.01 15.05
CA GLU A 144 -0.90 13.37 14.51
C GLU A 144 -0.51 14.81 14.89
N LYS A 145 -1.47 15.74 14.86
CA LYS A 145 -1.21 17.12 15.30
C LYS A 145 -0.86 17.16 16.79
N GLU A 146 -1.48 16.33 17.61
CA GLU A 146 -1.11 16.19 19.02
C GLU A 146 0.25 15.51 19.22
N GLU A 147 0.55 14.42 18.51
CA GLU A 147 1.86 13.77 18.54
C GLU A 147 2.98 14.74 18.15
N ARG A 148 2.77 15.57 17.11
CA ARG A 148 3.73 16.61 16.71
C ARG A 148 3.87 17.75 17.73
N ARG A 149 2.85 18.02 18.55
CA ARG A 149 2.95 19.01 19.63
C ARG A 149 3.74 18.48 20.83
N LEU A 150 3.74 17.17 21.01
CA LEU A 150 4.33 16.48 22.16
C LEU A 150 5.71 15.88 21.88
N ALA A 151 6.19 15.96 20.63
CA ALA A 151 7.52 15.55 20.17
C ALA A 151 8.49 16.74 20.15
#